data_AF-A0AAU9IB14-F1
#
_entry.id   AF-A0AAU9IB14-F1
#
_cell.length_a   1.000
_cell.length_b   1.000
_cell.length_c   1.000
_cell.angle_alpha   90.00
_cell.angle_beta   90.00
_cell.angle_gamma   90.00
#
_symmetry.space_group_name_H-M   'P 1'
#
loop_
_entity.id
_entity.type
_entity.pdbx_description
1 polymer ?
#
loop_
_entity_poly.entity_id
_entity_poly.type
_entity_poly.pdbx_seq_one_letter_code
_entity_poly.pdbx_strand_id
1 'polypeptide(L)'
;MSNEGSRVTGINPVLLIDKIIRAKIYASTYYKESCFALNAKTIIDRAVELKSIGGTFGGARKPTPFLCLALKLLQINPEWEIIQKYIEQEDYKYLRALGCLYVRLIGKPKEAYEILEPVYNDYRKILIRNSDSTLSVSHMDEFIEDLLSKEIVFDLVLPHLPKRHMLEELEILNPRKSALDNELQFEENVVQQHHEEEERERKRNLKKKSKLGEGGQNPQKEPVPESIEYWNSIRQQMGLPPLKAPPAAK
;
A
#
# COMPACT_ATOMS: atom_id res chain seq x y z
N MET A 1 25.31 -1.94 -27.54
CA MET A 1 24.44 -2.28 -26.40
C MET A 1 23.22 -2.97 -26.96
N SER A 2 23.33 -4.28 -27.12
CA SER A 2 22.34 -5.15 -27.76
C SER A 2 21.14 -5.30 -26.81
N ASN A 3 20.03 -4.65 -27.16
CA ASN A 3 18.78 -4.78 -26.43
C ASN A 3 18.09 -6.10 -26.82
N GLU A 4 18.73 -7.22 -26.48
CA GLU A 4 18.06 -8.51 -26.51
C GLU A 4 17.23 -8.61 -25.23
N GLY A 5 15.96 -8.20 -25.32
CA GLY A 5 14.92 -8.60 -24.39
C GLY A 5 14.80 -10.12 -24.43
N SER A 6 15.71 -10.81 -23.76
CA SER A 6 15.78 -12.26 -23.69
C SER A 6 14.54 -12.76 -22.97
N ARG A 7 13.58 -13.20 -23.79
CA ARG A 7 12.35 -13.90 -23.42
C ARG A 7 12.65 -14.88 -22.29
N VAL A 8 11.90 -14.79 -21.20
CA VAL A 8 12.05 -15.66 -20.02
C VAL A 8 11.80 -17.12 -20.38
N THR A 9 10.95 -17.35 -21.37
CA THR A 9 10.57 -18.69 -21.80
C THR A 9 11.01 -18.86 -23.25
N GLY A 10 11.87 -19.84 -23.51
CA GLY A 10 12.23 -20.28 -24.87
C GLY A 10 11.07 -20.92 -25.63
N ILE A 11 9.84 -20.64 -25.22
CA ILE A 11 8.58 -21.17 -25.71
C ILE A 11 7.89 -20.06 -26.50
N ASN A 12 7.22 -20.42 -27.60
CA ASN A 12 6.39 -19.46 -28.32
C ASN A 12 5.38 -18.80 -27.35
N PRO A 13 5.32 -17.45 -27.22
CA PRO A 13 4.45 -16.77 -26.26
C PRO A 13 2.97 -17.12 -26.38
N VAL A 14 2.52 -17.45 -27.59
CA VAL A 14 1.15 -17.90 -27.84
C VAL A 14 0.82 -19.19 -27.06
N LEU A 15 1.83 -20.02 -26.79
CA LEU A 15 1.66 -21.28 -26.08
C LEU A 15 1.36 -21.14 -24.59
N LEU A 16 1.52 -19.95 -24.02
CA LEU A 16 1.14 -19.64 -22.64
C LEU A 16 -0.37 -19.76 -22.39
N ILE A 17 -1.18 -19.60 -23.45
CA ILE A 17 -2.63 -19.84 -23.38
C ILE A 17 -2.92 -21.29 -23.74
N ASP A 18 -3.66 -22.03 -22.92
CA ASP A 18 -3.96 -23.44 -23.15
C ASP A 18 -4.59 -23.71 -24.54
N LYS A 19 -4.28 -24.87 -25.13
CA LYS A 19 -4.73 -25.26 -26.48
C LYS A 19 -6.25 -25.16 -26.64
N ILE A 20 -7.03 -25.57 -25.63
CA ILE A 20 -8.50 -25.55 -25.67
C ILE A 20 -8.99 -24.11 -25.71
N ILE A 21 -8.41 -23.25 -24.89
CA ILE A 21 -8.77 -21.83 -24.82
C ILE A 21 -8.40 -21.13 -26.13
N ARG A 22 -7.22 -21.39 -26.71
CA ARG A 22 -6.84 -20.84 -28.02
C ARG A 22 -7.82 -21.24 -29.11
N ALA A 23 -8.24 -22.50 -29.15
CA ALA A 23 -9.23 -22.97 -30.12
C ALA A 23 -10.58 -22.23 -29.97
N LYS A 24 -11.02 -21.98 -28.73
CA LYS A 24 -12.23 -21.19 -28.43
C LYS A 24 -12.08 -19.73 -28.86
N ILE A 25 -10.91 -19.12 -28.64
CA ILE A 25 -10.60 -17.76 -29.08
C ILE A 25 -10.67 -17.67 -30.61
N TYR A 26 -9.96 -18.55 -31.33
CA TYR A 26 -9.97 -18.55 -32.79
C TYR A 26 -11.35 -18.82 -33.41
N ALA A 27 -12.20 -19.59 -32.72
CA ALA A 27 -13.57 -19.84 -33.14
C ALA A 27 -14.50 -18.65 -32.89
N SER A 28 -14.17 -17.77 -31.94
CA SER A 28 -15.04 -16.67 -31.51
C SER A 28 -15.26 -15.61 -32.59
N THR A 29 -16.47 -15.05 -32.61
CA THR A 29 -16.85 -13.96 -33.53
C THR A 29 -15.95 -12.73 -33.34
N TYR A 30 -15.72 -12.33 -32.08
CA TYR A 30 -14.88 -11.16 -31.77
C TYR A 30 -13.47 -11.31 -32.34
N TYR A 31 -12.83 -12.48 -32.19
CA TYR A 31 -11.48 -12.66 -32.73
C TYR A 31 -11.45 -12.57 -34.27
N LYS A 32 -12.44 -13.16 -34.94
CA LYS A 32 -12.52 -13.16 -36.41
C LYS A 32 -12.79 -11.77 -37.00
N GLU A 33 -13.60 -10.97 -36.33
CA GLU A 33 -14.04 -9.66 -36.83
C GLU A 33 -13.14 -8.52 -36.32
N SER A 34 -12.83 -8.53 -35.03
CA SER A 34 -12.14 -7.41 -34.35
C SER A 34 -10.63 -7.62 -34.21
N CYS A 35 -10.15 -8.87 -34.15
CA CYS A 35 -8.72 -9.17 -34.04
C CYS A 35 -8.02 -9.45 -35.39
N PHE A 36 -8.75 -9.36 -36.50
CA PHE A 36 -8.19 -9.53 -37.84
C PHE A 36 -7.23 -8.38 -38.18
N ALA A 37 -6.06 -8.72 -38.72
CA ALA A 37 -5.02 -7.77 -39.14
C ALA A 37 -4.59 -6.73 -38.09
N LEU A 38 -4.87 -6.94 -36.79
CA LEU A 38 -4.38 -6.04 -35.76
C LEU A 38 -2.86 -6.12 -35.66
N ASN A 39 -2.24 -4.94 -35.58
CA ASN A 39 -0.84 -4.75 -35.23
C ASN A 39 -0.74 -4.10 -33.84
N ALA A 40 0.49 -3.84 -33.38
CA ALA A 40 0.70 -3.22 -32.08
C ALA A 40 -0.07 -1.90 -31.98
N LYS A 41 0.08 -0.99 -32.95
CA LYS A 41 -0.53 0.35 -32.92
C LYS A 41 -2.06 0.32 -32.90
N THR A 42 -2.69 -0.55 -33.69
CA THR A 42 -4.14 -0.61 -33.84
C THR A 42 -4.84 -1.43 -32.76
N ILE A 43 -4.11 -2.12 -31.87
CA ILE A 43 -4.75 -2.87 -30.78
C ILE A 43 -5.40 -1.94 -29.77
N ILE A 44 -4.88 -0.71 -29.64
CA ILE A 44 -5.36 0.32 -28.73
C ILE A 44 -6.83 0.63 -29.00
N ASP A 45 -7.20 0.81 -30.27
CA ASP A 45 -8.58 1.11 -30.68
C ASP A 45 -9.58 0.07 -30.14
N ARG A 46 -9.18 -1.21 -30.15
CA ARG A 46 -10.00 -2.31 -29.62
C ARG A 46 -9.95 -2.42 -28.11
N ALA A 47 -8.82 -2.09 -27.48
CA ALA A 47 -8.68 -2.10 -26.04
C ALA A 47 -9.54 -1.01 -25.36
N VAL A 48 -9.71 0.15 -26.02
CA VAL A 48 -10.57 1.24 -25.54
C VAL A 48 -12.05 0.85 -25.51
N GLU A 49 -12.49 0.03 -26.46
CA GLU A 49 -13.88 -0.45 -26.55
C GLU A 49 -14.24 -1.51 -25.48
N LEU A 50 -13.26 -1.99 -24.71
CA LEU A 50 -13.49 -3.00 -23.69
C LEU A 50 -14.39 -2.47 -22.56
N LYS A 51 -15.29 -3.33 -22.10
CA LYS A 51 -16.21 -3.03 -20.99
C LYS A 51 -15.85 -3.72 -19.68
N SER A 52 -15.10 -4.83 -19.76
CA SER A 52 -14.71 -5.66 -18.64
C SER A 52 -13.47 -6.49 -19.00
N ILE A 53 -12.69 -6.88 -18.00
CA ILE A 53 -11.64 -7.90 -18.10
C ILE A 53 -12.18 -9.28 -17.69
N GLY A 54 -11.47 -10.35 -17.99
CA GLY A 54 -11.89 -11.71 -17.62
C GLY A 54 -11.36 -12.77 -18.57
N GLY A 55 -11.54 -14.04 -18.21
CA GLY A 55 -11.11 -15.19 -18.99
C GLY A 55 -12.17 -15.66 -19.98
N THR A 56 -12.71 -16.84 -19.73
CA THR A 56 -13.87 -17.41 -20.41
C THR A 56 -15.08 -17.45 -19.48
N PHE A 57 -16.28 -17.38 -20.06
CA PHE A 57 -17.53 -17.31 -19.29
C PHE A 57 -18.66 -18.13 -19.91
N GLY A 58 -19.63 -18.48 -19.06
CA GLY A 58 -20.83 -19.25 -19.39
C GLY A 58 -20.54 -20.73 -19.65
N GLY A 59 -21.60 -21.54 -19.76
CA GLY A 59 -21.48 -22.99 -19.95
C GLY A 59 -20.70 -23.40 -21.21
N ALA A 60 -20.72 -22.57 -22.25
CA ALA A 60 -19.96 -22.82 -23.48
C ALA A 60 -18.47 -22.41 -23.42
N ARG A 61 -18.03 -21.84 -22.28
CA ARG A 61 -16.68 -21.27 -22.05
C ARG A 61 -16.29 -20.30 -23.17
N LYS A 62 -17.15 -19.29 -23.41
CA LYS A 62 -16.91 -18.26 -24.42
C LYS A 62 -15.79 -17.32 -23.95
N PRO A 63 -14.77 -17.02 -24.76
CA PRO A 63 -13.70 -16.10 -24.36
C PRO A 63 -14.21 -14.67 -24.31
N THR A 64 -13.72 -13.87 -23.36
CA THR A 64 -13.96 -12.43 -23.34
C THR A 64 -13.18 -11.73 -24.47
N PRO A 65 -13.63 -10.54 -24.91
CA PRO A 65 -12.84 -9.67 -25.78
C PRO A 65 -11.44 -9.37 -25.21
N PHE A 66 -11.34 -9.18 -23.89
CA PHE A 66 -10.06 -8.95 -23.20
C PHE A 66 -9.08 -10.12 -23.40
N LEU A 67 -9.53 -11.35 -23.18
CA LEU A 67 -8.71 -12.55 -23.40
C LEU A 67 -8.35 -12.73 -24.89
N CYS A 68 -9.23 -12.37 -25.81
CA CYS A 68 -8.95 -12.39 -27.24
C CYS A 68 -7.84 -11.39 -27.63
N LEU A 69 -7.87 -10.19 -27.06
CA LEU A 69 -6.82 -9.18 -27.27
C LEU A 69 -5.51 -9.59 -26.61
N ALA A 70 -5.55 -10.23 -25.44
CA ALA A 70 -4.35 -10.77 -24.78
C ALA A 70 -3.65 -11.82 -25.66
N LEU A 71 -4.40 -12.77 -26.24
CA LEU A 71 -3.85 -13.72 -27.22
C LEU A 71 -3.26 -13.00 -28.44
N LYS A 72 -3.96 -11.99 -28.95
CA LYS A 72 -3.49 -11.24 -30.12
C LYS A 72 -2.20 -10.47 -29.83
N LEU A 73 -2.08 -9.89 -28.64
CA LEU A 73 -0.88 -9.20 -28.20
C LEU A 73 0.31 -10.16 -28.06
N LEU A 74 0.07 -11.38 -27.55
CA LEU A 74 1.07 -12.47 -27.51
C LEU A 74 1.53 -12.89 -28.92
N GLN A 75 0.63 -12.91 -29.90
CA GLN A 75 0.98 -13.21 -31.29
C GLN A 75 1.79 -12.09 -31.95
N ILE A 76 1.38 -10.83 -31.74
CA ILE A 76 2.07 -9.66 -32.30
C ILE A 76 3.47 -9.54 -31.69
N ASN A 77 3.58 -9.84 -30.39
CA ASN A 77 4.82 -9.73 -29.62
C ASN A 77 5.51 -8.37 -29.83
N PRO A 78 4.86 -7.27 -29.42
CA PRO A 78 5.41 -5.93 -29.60
C PRO A 78 6.68 -5.71 -28.78
N GLU A 79 7.39 -4.63 -29.09
CA GLU A 79 8.53 -4.17 -28.31
C GLU A 79 8.11 -3.68 -26.92
N TRP A 80 9.02 -3.79 -25.96
CA TRP A 80 8.76 -3.45 -24.56
C TRP A 80 8.34 -2.00 -24.36
N GLU A 81 8.95 -1.07 -25.11
CA GLU A 81 8.60 0.36 -25.06
C GLU A 81 7.12 0.60 -25.39
N ILE A 82 6.55 -0.18 -26.31
CA ILE A 82 5.13 -0.07 -26.67
C ILE A 82 4.25 -0.53 -25.50
N ILE A 83 4.62 -1.63 -24.85
CA ILE A 83 3.89 -2.16 -23.69
C ILE A 83 3.96 -1.19 -22.51
N GLN A 84 5.13 -0.61 -22.26
CA GLN A 84 5.30 0.40 -21.23
C GLN A 84 4.38 1.60 -21.50
N LYS A 85 4.28 2.07 -22.74
CA LYS A 85 3.33 3.13 -23.13
C LYS A 85 1.88 2.75 -22.86
N TYR A 86 1.49 1.47 -23.01
CA TYR A 86 0.11 1.02 -22.69
C TYR A 86 -0.18 1.07 -21.19
N ILE A 87 0.81 0.73 -20.36
CA ILE A 87 0.68 0.77 -18.90
C ILE A 87 0.68 2.22 -18.41
N GLU A 88 1.51 3.08 -18.99
CA GLU A 88 1.57 4.50 -18.66
C GLU A 88 0.25 5.24 -18.98
N GLN A 89 -0.58 4.75 -19.92
CA GLN A 89 -1.87 5.40 -20.22
C GLN A 89 -2.81 5.42 -19.01
N GLU A 90 -3.16 6.64 -18.57
CA GLU A 90 -4.03 6.88 -17.43
C GLU A 90 -5.52 6.97 -17.80
N ASP A 91 -5.88 7.27 -19.05
CA ASP A 91 -7.29 7.42 -19.42
C ASP A 91 -7.98 6.06 -19.65
N TYR A 92 -7.23 5.08 -20.14
CA TYR A 92 -7.77 3.81 -20.62
C TYR A 92 -7.40 2.64 -19.69
N LYS A 93 -8.15 2.49 -18.59
CA LYS A 93 -7.93 1.43 -17.59
C LYS A 93 -7.81 0.01 -18.17
N TYR A 94 -8.59 -0.35 -19.18
CA TYR A 94 -8.54 -1.70 -19.75
C TYR A 94 -7.35 -1.92 -20.69
N LEU A 95 -6.82 -0.87 -21.31
CA LEU A 95 -5.56 -0.92 -22.04
C LEU A 95 -4.40 -1.14 -21.06
N ARG A 96 -4.39 -0.38 -19.95
CA ARG A 96 -3.42 -0.56 -18.86
C ARG A 96 -3.46 -1.99 -18.32
N ALA A 97 -4.65 -2.51 -17.98
CA ALA A 97 -4.80 -3.89 -17.51
C ALA A 97 -4.29 -4.93 -18.52
N LEU A 98 -4.51 -4.71 -19.83
CA LEU A 98 -4.02 -5.58 -20.89
C LEU A 98 -2.48 -5.59 -20.96
N GLY A 99 -1.87 -4.41 -20.83
CA GLY A 99 -0.42 -4.26 -20.74
C GLY A 99 0.16 -4.98 -19.52
N CYS A 100 -0.47 -4.80 -18.35
CA CYS A 100 -0.05 -5.44 -17.11
C CYS A 100 -0.10 -6.98 -17.21
N LEU A 101 -1.17 -7.54 -17.77
CA LEU A 101 -1.27 -8.98 -18.01
C LEU A 101 -0.16 -9.48 -18.94
N TYR A 102 0.13 -8.73 -20.01
CA TYR A 102 1.20 -9.09 -20.95
C TYR A 102 2.58 -9.10 -20.30
N VAL A 103 2.90 -8.06 -19.51
CA VAL A 103 4.13 -7.99 -18.71
C VAL A 103 4.23 -9.19 -17.79
N ARG A 104 3.15 -9.56 -17.09
CA ARG A 104 3.16 -10.71 -16.19
C ARG A 104 3.42 -12.05 -16.89
N LEU A 105 2.98 -12.19 -18.14
CA LEU A 105 3.11 -13.43 -18.92
C LEU A 105 4.49 -13.59 -19.58
N ILE A 106 5.15 -12.49 -19.98
CA ILE A 106 6.41 -12.56 -20.75
C ILE A 106 7.61 -12.01 -19.98
N GLY A 107 7.40 -11.00 -19.14
CA GLY A 107 8.46 -10.26 -18.47
C GLY A 107 9.25 -11.11 -17.49
N LYS A 108 10.53 -10.77 -17.31
CA LYS A 108 11.38 -11.38 -16.27
C LYS A 108 10.79 -11.11 -14.89
N PRO A 109 11.02 -11.98 -13.90
CA PRO A 109 10.56 -11.75 -12.54
C PRO A 109 10.85 -10.34 -12.02
N LYS A 110 12.09 -9.86 -12.21
CA LYS A 110 12.50 -8.50 -11.85
C LYS A 110 11.65 -7.43 -12.54
N GLU A 111 11.56 -7.50 -13.86
CA GLU A 111 10.83 -6.54 -14.70
C GLU A 111 9.32 -6.53 -14.36
N ALA A 112 8.74 -7.70 -14.08
CA ALA A 112 7.36 -7.83 -13.69
C ALA A 112 7.07 -7.05 -12.41
N TYR A 113 7.90 -7.18 -11.37
CA TYR A 113 7.75 -6.39 -10.15
C TYR A 113 7.98 -4.89 -10.39
N GLU A 114 9.08 -4.51 -11.06
CA GLU A 114 9.41 -3.10 -11.28
C GLU A 114 8.34 -2.32 -12.06
N ILE A 115 7.64 -2.97 -12.99
CA ILE A 115 6.61 -2.33 -13.81
C ILE A 115 5.21 -2.42 -13.20
N LEU A 116 4.87 -3.53 -12.57
CA LEU A 116 3.52 -3.73 -12.04
C LEU A 116 3.33 -3.01 -10.70
N GLU A 117 4.38 -2.88 -9.88
CA GLU A 117 4.26 -2.27 -8.56
C GLU A 117 3.83 -0.79 -8.55
N PRO A 118 4.32 0.08 -9.45
CA PRO A 118 3.82 1.44 -9.55
C PRO A 118 2.31 1.53 -9.80
N VAL A 119 1.72 0.50 -10.42
CA VAL A 119 0.29 0.44 -10.74
C VAL A 119 -0.58 0.15 -9.51
N TYR A 120 0.00 -0.24 -8.36
CA TYR A 120 -0.76 -0.33 -7.09
C TYR A 120 -1.38 1.00 -6.64
N ASN A 121 -0.90 2.13 -7.15
CA ASN A 121 -1.48 3.44 -6.87
C ASN A 121 -2.75 3.72 -7.70
N ASP A 122 -3.13 2.81 -8.60
CA ASP A 122 -4.34 2.92 -9.42
C ASP A 122 -5.54 2.26 -8.72
N TYR A 123 -6.39 3.07 -8.11
CA TYR A 123 -7.58 2.59 -7.38
C TYR A 123 -8.86 2.55 -8.22
N ARG A 124 -8.75 2.68 -9.55
CA ARG A 124 -9.92 2.77 -10.43
C ARG A 124 -10.69 1.46 -10.45
N LYS A 125 -12.01 1.57 -10.38
CA LYS A 125 -12.93 0.43 -10.49
C LYS A 125 -12.86 -0.18 -11.89
N ILE A 126 -12.70 -1.49 -11.95
CA ILE A 126 -12.75 -2.30 -13.17
C ILE A 126 -13.86 -3.35 -13.04
N LEU A 127 -14.45 -3.73 -14.17
CA LEU A 127 -15.42 -4.81 -14.21
C LEU A 127 -14.72 -6.11 -14.58
N ILE A 128 -14.94 -7.15 -13.78
CA ILE A 128 -14.49 -8.51 -14.04
C ILE A 128 -15.68 -9.35 -14.50
N ARG A 129 -15.52 -10.03 -15.64
CA ARG A 129 -16.43 -11.05 -16.13
C ARG A 129 -16.01 -12.40 -15.54
N ASN A 130 -16.84 -12.92 -14.64
CA ASN A 130 -16.64 -14.20 -14.00
C ASN A 130 -17.03 -15.37 -14.92
N SER A 131 -16.59 -16.57 -14.55
CA SER A 131 -16.83 -17.80 -15.31
C SER A 131 -18.31 -18.19 -15.40
N ASP A 132 -19.12 -17.79 -14.42
CA ASP A 132 -20.58 -17.97 -14.37
C ASP A 132 -21.35 -16.96 -15.25
N SER A 133 -20.66 -16.06 -15.94
CA SER A 133 -21.19 -14.94 -16.74
C SER A 133 -21.62 -13.70 -15.95
N THR A 134 -21.49 -13.69 -14.62
CA THR A 134 -21.75 -12.50 -13.80
C THR A 134 -20.66 -11.45 -13.98
N LEU A 135 -21.00 -10.20 -13.68
CA LEU A 135 -20.05 -9.08 -13.65
C LEU A 135 -19.84 -8.67 -12.19
N SER A 136 -18.61 -8.70 -11.73
CA SER A 136 -18.20 -8.16 -10.43
C SER A 136 -17.39 -6.88 -10.61
N VAL A 137 -17.51 -5.98 -9.64
CA VAL A 137 -16.65 -4.80 -9.54
C VAL A 137 -15.43 -5.18 -8.71
N SER A 138 -14.26 -4.81 -9.18
CA SER A 138 -12.98 -4.92 -8.48
C SER A 138 -12.17 -3.64 -8.76
N HIS A 139 -10.93 -3.57 -8.34
CA HIS A 139 -10.04 -2.43 -8.53
C HIS A 139 -8.77 -2.83 -9.29
N MET A 140 -8.07 -1.84 -9.86
CA MET A 140 -6.87 -2.10 -10.65
C MET A 140 -5.74 -2.66 -9.80
N ASP A 141 -5.46 -2.05 -8.65
CA ASP A 141 -4.55 -2.54 -7.62
C ASP A 141 -4.83 -3.98 -7.18
N GLU A 142 -6.10 -4.35 -6.94
CA GLU A 142 -6.50 -5.73 -6.64
C GLU A 142 -6.17 -6.68 -7.80
N PHE A 143 -6.38 -6.24 -9.04
CA PHE A 143 -6.00 -7.02 -10.22
C PHE A 143 -4.48 -7.18 -10.37
N ILE A 144 -3.69 -6.16 -10.01
CA ILE A 144 -2.23 -6.26 -9.99
C ILE A 144 -1.76 -7.25 -8.92
N GLU A 145 -2.36 -7.21 -7.72
CA GLU A 145 -2.10 -8.19 -6.67
C GLU A 145 -2.38 -9.61 -7.17
N ASP A 146 -3.51 -9.81 -7.82
CA ASP A 146 -3.87 -11.10 -8.42
C ASP A 146 -2.83 -11.59 -9.43
N LEU A 147 -2.28 -10.69 -10.26
CA LEU A 147 -1.22 -11.05 -11.21
C LEU A 147 0.08 -11.46 -10.51
N LEU A 148 0.47 -10.79 -9.42
CA LEU A 148 1.74 -11.05 -8.74
C LEU A 148 1.68 -12.23 -7.77
N SER A 149 0.49 -12.52 -7.21
CA SER A 149 0.33 -13.50 -6.13
C SER A 149 -0.35 -14.80 -6.55
N LYS A 150 -1.26 -14.79 -7.53
CA LYS A 150 -1.98 -16.01 -7.96
C LYS A 150 -1.21 -16.76 -9.05
N GLU A 151 -1.42 -18.06 -9.09
CA GLU A 151 -0.87 -18.93 -10.14
C GLU A 151 -1.73 -18.95 -11.41
N ILE A 152 -3.04 -18.72 -11.24
CA ILE A 152 -4.02 -18.75 -12.34
C ILE A 152 -4.87 -17.49 -12.28
N VAL A 153 -4.90 -16.75 -13.39
CA VAL A 153 -5.73 -15.56 -13.56
C VAL A 153 -6.42 -15.66 -14.92
N PHE A 154 -7.75 -15.48 -14.96
CA PHE A 154 -8.54 -15.46 -16.20
C PHE A 154 -8.36 -16.68 -17.10
N ASP A 155 -8.35 -17.88 -16.50
CA ASP A 155 -8.08 -19.17 -17.15
C ASP A 155 -6.67 -19.31 -17.75
N LEU A 156 -5.75 -18.39 -17.42
CA LEU A 156 -4.35 -18.44 -17.83
C LEU A 156 -3.50 -18.94 -16.66
N VAL A 157 -2.68 -19.96 -16.92
CA VAL A 157 -1.64 -20.39 -15.98
C VAL A 157 -0.47 -19.44 -16.16
N LEU A 158 -0.17 -18.66 -15.12
CA LEU A 158 0.91 -17.69 -15.15
C LEU A 158 2.26 -18.40 -14.99
N PRO A 159 3.32 -17.96 -15.70
CA PRO A 159 4.66 -18.47 -15.46
C PRO A 159 5.07 -18.28 -14.00
N HIS A 160 5.86 -19.21 -13.48
CA HIS A 160 6.33 -19.15 -12.10
C HIS A 160 7.04 -17.83 -11.81
N LEU A 161 6.61 -17.16 -10.74
CA LEU A 161 7.20 -15.92 -10.26
C LEU A 161 7.75 -16.19 -8.86
N PRO A 162 9.08 -16.12 -8.65
CA PRO A 162 9.67 -16.20 -7.32
C PRO A 162 9.08 -15.13 -6.42
N LYS A 163 8.79 -15.49 -5.17
CA LYS A 163 8.28 -14.55 -4.18
C LYS A 163 9.22 -13.37 -4.01
N ARG A 164 8.63 -12.19 -3.81
CA ARG A 164 9.37 -10.93 -3.71
C ARG A 164 10.54 -10.96 -2.71
N HIS A 165 10.32 -11.43 -1.48
CA HIS A 165 11.37 -11.47 -0.44
C HIS A 165 12.61 -12.26 -0.89
N MET A 166 12.43 -13.34 -1.65
CA MET A 166 13.56 -14.12 -2.16
C MET A 166 14.39 -13.32 -3.17
N LEU A 167 13.75 -12.46 -3.97
CA LEU A 167 14.45 -11.60 -4.93
C LEU A 167 15.14 -10.41 -4.23
N GLU A 168 14.61 -9.95 -3.09
CA GLU A 168 15.25 -8.95 -2.24
C GLU A 168 16.48 -9.52 -1.52
N GLU A 169 16.39 -10.74 -0.98
CA GLU A 169 17.51 -11.46 -0.36
C GLU A 169 18.66 -11.73 -1.35
N LEU A 170 18.32 -11.95 -2.63
CA LEU A 170 19.29 -12.13 -3.71
C LEU A 170 19.83 -10.81 -4.29
N GLU A 171 19.43 -9.66 -3.74
CA GLU A 171 19.78 -8.31 -4.22
C GLU A 171 19.41 -8.06 -5.70
N ILE A 172 18.45 -8.83 -6.24
CA ILE A 172 17.93 -8.65 -7.60
C ILE A 172 16.92 -7.50 -7.61
N LEU A 173 16.13 -7.38 -6.54
CA LEU A 173 15.16 -6.32 -6.30
C LEU A 173 15.53 -5.52 -5.06
N ASN A 174 15.24 -4.22 -5.13
CA ASN A 174 15.31 -3.36 -3.96
C ASN A 174 14.06 -3.57 -3.09
N PRO A 175 14.14 -3.27 -1.78
CA PRO A 175 12.97 -3.19 -0.91
C PRO A 175 11.87 -2.34 -1.57
N ARG A 176 10.63 -2.84 -1.53
CA ARG A 176 9.49 -2.11 -2.09
C ARG A 176 9.36 -0.76 -1.38
N LYS A 177 9.16 0.30 -2.17
CA LYS A 177 8.79 1.62 -1.65
C LYS A 177 7.29 1.79 -1.84
N SER A 178 6.53 1.78 -0.75
CA SER A 178 5.09 2.08 -0.82
C SER A 178 4.89 3.59 -0.94
N ALA A 179 3.86 4.02 -1.66
CA ALA A 179 3.50 5.44 -1.69
C ALA A 179 3.09 5.96 -0.30
N LEU A 180 2.53 5.07 0.53
CA LEU A 180 2.09 5.37 1.89
C LEU A 180 3.23 5.43 2.91
N ASP A 181 4.41 4.88 2.61
CA ASP A 181 5.51 4.81 3.58
C ASP A 181 5.97 6.22 4.01
N ASN A 182 5.93 7.18 3.08
CA ASN A 182 6.26 8.57 3.38
C ASN A 182 5.21 9.22 4.30
N GLU A 183 3.93 8.92 4.11
CA GLU A 183 2.82 9.42 4.93
C GLU A 183 2.88 8.83 6.35
N LEU A 184 3.10 7.52 6.46
CA LEU A 184 3.24 6.83 7.74
C LEU A 184 4.45 7.36 8.54
N GLN A 185 5.59 7.54 7.88
CA GLN A 185 6.77 8.13 8.53
C GLN A 185 6.51 9.55 9.03
N PHE A 186 5.74 10.34 8.27
CA PHE A 186 5.36 11.69 8.70
C PHE A 186 4.46 11.64 9.94
N GLU A 187 3.44 10.79 9.95
CA GLU A 187 2.54 10.60 11.10
C GLU A 187 3.30 10.11 12.35
N GLU A 188 4.18 9.11 12.20
CA GLU A 188 5.02 8.60 13.29
C GLU A 188 5.89 9.71 13.90
N ASN A 189 6.51 10.54 13.05
CA ASN A 189 7.31 11.66 13.51
C ASN A 189 6.49 12.71 14.26
N VAL A 190 5.26 13.01 13.82
CA VAL A 190 4.35 13.94 14.51
C VAL A 190 3.92 13.39 15.87
N VAL A 191 3.56 12.10 15.95
CA VAL A 191 3.21 11.44 17.21
C VAL A 191 4.40 11.43 18.18
N GLN A 192 5.60 11.15 17.68
CA GLN A 192 6.81 11.17 18.48
C GLN A 192 7.12 12.58 19.02
N GLN A 193 6.97 13.62 18.19
CA GLN A 193 7.13 15.01 18.63
C GLN A 193 6.13 15.40 19.72
N HIS A 194 4.86 15.01 19.58
CA HIS A 194 3.84 15.22 20.62
C HIS A 194 4.20 14.54 21.94
N HIS A 195 4.64 13.28 21.90
CA HIS A 195 5.09 12.56 23.09
C HIS A 195 6.30 13.23 23.76
N GLU A 196 7.26 13.72 22.97
CA GLU A 196 8.40 14.46 23.49
C GLU A 196 8.02 15.79 24.14
N GLU A 197 7.08 16.53 23.56
CA GLU A 197 6.57 17.78 24.13
C GLU A 197 5.83 17.54 25.45
N GLU A 198 4.97 16.52 25.53
CA GLU A 198 4.28 16.14 26.76
C GLU A 198 5.27 15.72 27.86
N GLU A 199 6.29 14.93 27.53
CA GLU A 199 7.37 14.55 28.44
C GLU A 199 8.14 15.77 28.96
N ARG A 200 8.45 16.73 28.08
CA ARG A 200 9.12 17.99 28.44
C ARG A 200 8.23 18.84 29.35
N GLU A 201 6.93 18.90 29.10
CA GLU A 201 5.98 19.65 29.90
C GLU A 201 5.78 19.01 31.29
N ARG A 202 5.67 17.68 31.36
CA ARG A 202 5.66 16.92 32.63
C ARG A 202 6.92 17.18 33.45
N LYS A 203 8.11 17.14 32.82
CA LYS A 203 9.39 17.43 33.49
C LYS A 203 9.47 18.88 33.97
N ARG A 204 8.96 19.86 33.19
CA ARG A 204 8.83 21.26 33.62
C ARG A 204 7.91 21.41 34.82
N ASN A 205 6.78 20.72 34.82
CA ASN A 205 5.81 20.76 35.91
C ASN A 205 6.34 20.08 37.19
N LEU A 206 7.07 18.97 37.06
CA LEU A 206 7.79 18.35 38.19
C LEU A 206 8.87 19.27 38.77
N LYS A 207 9.68 19.91 37.91
CA LYS A 207 10.71 20.88 38.36
C LYS A 207 10.10 22.12 39.01
N LYS A 208 8.95 22.59 38.54
CA LYS A 208 8.20 23.67 39.21
C LYS A 208 7.73 23.22 40.59
N LYS A 209 7.17 22.01 40.71
CA LYS A 209 6.76 21.43 42.01
C LYS A 209 7.95 21.25 42.97
N SER A 210 9.11 20.80 42.49
CA SER A 210 10.29 20.62 43.35
C SER A 210 10.92 21.95 43.77
N LYS A 211 10.94 22.97 42.90
CA LYS A 211 11.36 24.34 43.27
C LYS A 211 10.41 25.02 44.28
N LEU A 212 9.14 24.60 44.33
CA LEU A 212 8.19 25.02 45.36
C LEU A 212 8.35 24.21 46.67
N GLY A 213 9.16 23.16 46.70
CA GLY A 213 9.30 22.23 47.83
C GLY A 213 10.63 22.32 48.60
N GLU A 214 11.65 23.01 48.10
CA GLU A 214 12.94 23.13 48.78
C GLU A 214 13.23 24.57 49.23
N GLY A 215 13.01 24.81 50.53
CA GLY A 215 13.83 25.74 51.31
C GLY A 215 13.47 27.22 51.26
N GLY A 216 12.39 27.60 51.92
CA GLY A 216 12.21 28.95 52.44
C GLY A 216 11.28 28.92 53.65
N GLN A 217 11.76 29.37 54.82
CA GLN A 217 10.85 29.73 55.91
C GLN A 217 9.83 30.72 55.36
N ASN A 218 8.56 30.36 55.40
CA ASN A 218 7.48 31.19 54.87
C ASN A 218 7.35 32.43 55.79
N PRO A 219 7.64 33.67 55.33
CA PRO A 219 7.61 34.85 56.20
C PRO A 219 6.20 35.25 56.67
N GLN A 220 5.17 34.55 56.21
CA GLN A 220 3.76 34.85 56.45
C GLN A 220 2.96 33.63 56.95
N LYS A 221 3.57 32.79 57.79
CA LYS A 221 2.77 31.87 58.58
C LYS A 221 2.44 32.56 59.90
N GLU A 222 1.30 33.24 59.95
CA GLU A 222 0.71 33.61 61.25
C GLU A 222 0.68 32.35 62.13
N PRO A 223 1.14 32.43 63.38
CA PRO A 223 1.20 31.25 64.21
C PRO A 223 -0.21 30.72 64.39
N VAL A 224 -0.37 29.40 64.21
CA VAL A 224 -1.68 28.73 64.28
C VAL A 224 -2.32 29.07 65.65
N PRO A 225 -3.60 29.47 65.72
CA PRO A 225 -4.23 29.99 66.96
C PRO A 225 -4.16 29.08 68.20
N GLU A 226 -3.78 27.81 68.00
CA GLU A 226 -3.66 26.80 69.05
C GLU A 226 -2.20 26.53 69.49
N SER A 227 -1.20 27.18 68.89
CA SER A 227 0.20 26.98 69.28
C SER A 227 0.57 27.81 70.52
N ILE A 228 1.46 27.26 71.36
CA ILE A 228 1.97 27.96 72.55
C ILE A 228 2.73 29.25 72.14
N GLU A 229 3.37 29.24 70.97
CA GLU A 229 4.08 30.39 70.41
C GLU A 229 3.13 31.54 70.04
N TYR A 230 1.94 31.24 69.50
CA TYR A 230 0.89 32.22 69.24
C TYR A 230 0.48 32.95 70.53
N TRP A 231 0.11 32.19 71.55
CA TRP A 231 -0.35 32.77 72.83
C TRP A 231 0.76 33.49 73.60
N ASN A 232 2.02 33.06 73.46
CA ASN A 232 3.16 33.75 74.06
C ASN A 232 3.43 35.11 73.41
N SER A 233 3.24 35.24 72.09
CA SER A 233 3.35 36.54 71.41
C SER A 233 2.31 37.56 71.90
N ILE A 234 1.06 37.11 72.11
CA ILE A 234 -0.03 37.94 72.66
C ILE A 234 0.25 38.32 74.11
N ARG A 235 0.72 37.38 74.94
CA ARG A 235 1.06 37.66 76.35
C ARG A 235 2.19 38.67 76.49
N GLN A 236 3.17 38.63 75.60
CA GLN A 236 4.28 39.59 75.58
C GLN A 236 3.79 41.01 75.29
N GLN A 237 2.83 41.19 74.37
CA GLN A 237 2.21 42.49 74.11
C GLN A 237 1.42 43.02 75.32
N MET A 238 0.87 42.12 76.13
CA MET A 238 0.08 42.44 77.33
C MET A 238 0.94 42.48 78.62
N GLY A 239 2.26 42.33 78.52
CA GLY A 239 3.19 42.37 79.67
C GLY A 239 3.11 41.18 80.64
N LEU A 240 2.57 40.04 80.20
CA LEU A 240 2.37 38.84 81.03
C LEU A 240 3.50 37.81 80.81
N PRO A 241 3.84 37.00 81.83
CA PRO A 241 4.86 35.95 81.71
C PRO A 241 4.45 34.81 80.75
N PRO A 242 5.41 34.20 80.04
CA PRO A 242 5.13 33.21 78.99
C PRO A 242 4.62 31.87 79.56
N LEU A 243 3.80 31.18 78.78
CA LEU A 243 3.35 29.80 79.04
C LEU A 243 4.54 28.84 78.94
N LYS A 244 4.69 27.99 79.96
CA LYS A 244 5.59 26.83 79.91
C LYS A 244 4.93 25.72 79.10
N ALA A 245 5.72 25.07 78.25
CA ALA A 245 5.26 23.89 77.53
C ALA A 245 4.91 22.76 78.53
N PRO A 246 3.88 21.94 78.24
CA PRO A 246 3.58 20.77 79.06
C PRO A 246 4.80 19.82 79.06
N PRO A 247 5.09 19.13 80.18
CA PRO A 247 6.16 18.13 80.19
C PRO A 247 5.83 17.03 79.18
N ALA A 248 6.82 16.64 78.38
CA ALA A 248 6.66 15.60 77.38
C ALA A 248 6.16 14.32 78.06
N ALA A 249 4.98 13.84 77.65
CA ALA A 249 4.50 12.53 78.09
C ALA A 249 5.49 11.47 77.59
N LYS A 250 6.04 10.68 78.51
CA LYS A 250 6.83 9.49 78.17
C LYS A 250 5.93 8.40 77.61
#